data_AF-A0A8R7Q8R5-F1
#
_entry.id   AF-A0A8R7Q8R5-F1
#
_cell.length_a   1.000
_cell.length_b   1.000
_cell.length_c   1.000
_cell.angle_alpha   90.00
_cell.angle_beta   90.00
_cell.angle_gamma   90.00
#
_symmetry.space_group_name_H-M   'P 1'
#
loop_
_entity.id
_entity.type
_entity.pdbx_description
1 polymer ?
#
loop_
_entity_poly.entity_id
_entity_poly.type
_entity_poly.pdbx_seq_one_letter_code
_entity_poly.pdbx_strand_id
1 'polypeptide(L)'
;MIKGDECLPNVETSSENNFVELGASWRAPFYEMTICFQKPLGQVKAGTCNVQKRSSPLFNRIVSVEENDEAEGEFQSRLYILPKGSCFMMTDFTHVRDLIPDNPNIGYNLIVIDPPWENGCVRQKEAYPTLPNRNLLYLPVQELAHPAGALLVLWITNREKLRRFVEEELLPSWGVKDPTEFYWLKVKSDGSLIGDLDLFHHRPYECLLLGYINVNREAESGSKFKVLQGSQVIMSVPGAHSRKPPLQKILSEYIPGPKPPRCIELFARELGSGWTSWGNEPLHFQDSMYFSKK
;
A
#
# COMPACT_ATOMS: atom_id res chain seq x y z
N MET A 1 -59.24 10.35 7.16
CA MET A 1 -58.03 10.39 6.32
C MET A 1 -56.85 10.61 7.26
N ILE A 2 -56.29 9.52 7.77
CA ILE A 2 -55.27 9.53 8.81
C ILE A 2 -53.92 9.77 8.13
N LYS A 3 -53.23 10.87 8.48
CA LYS A 3 -51.83 11.10 8.12
C LYS A 3 -50.98 10.30 9.10
N GLY A 4 -50.27 9.29 8.61
CA GLY A 4 -49.20 8.63 9.34
C GLY A 4 -47.93 9.44 9.20
N ASP A 5 -47.41 9.93 10.32
CA ASP A 5 -46.00 10.30 10.48
C ASP A 5 -45.20 9.00 10.50
N GLU A 6 -44.49 8.70 9.41
CA GLU A 6 -43.40 7.72 9.45
C GLU A 6 -42.12 8.48 9.82
N CYS A 7 -41.72 8.36 11.09
CA CYS A 7 -40.36 8.64 11.54
C CYS A 7 -39.40 7.73 10.77
N LEU A 8 -38.71 8.28 9.76
CA LEU A 8 -37.49 7.69 9.25
C LEU A 8 -36.42 7.79 10.34
N PRO A 9 -35.80 6.68 10.79
CA PRO A 9 -34.66 6.77 11.68
C PRO A 9 -33.51 7.43 10.93
N ASN A 10 -32.92 8.47 11.52
CA ASN A 10 -31.64 9.04 11.12
C ASN A 10 -30.59 7.93 11.17
N VAL A 11 -30.37 7.25 10.05
CA VAL A 11 -29.12 6.56 9.79
C VAL A 11 -28.13 7.67 9.49
N GLU A 12 -27.42 8.14 10.51
CA GLU A 12 -26.15 8.81 10.30
C GLU A 12 -25.27 7.82 9.54
N THR A 13 -25.24 7.93 8.21
CA THR A 13 -24.18 7.37 7.40
C THR A 13 -22.91 8.08 7.85
N SER A 14 -22.24 7.55 8.87
CA SER A 14 -20.96 8.06 9.34
C SER A 14 -20.02 7.99 8.14
N SER A 15 -19.75 9.15 7.53
CA SER A 15 -18.84 9.28 6.41
C SER A 15 -17.52 8.61 6.76
N GLU A 16 -16.91 7.91 5.81
CA GLU A 16 -15.58 7.35 5.99
C GLU A 16 -14.61 8.40 6.52
N ASN A 17 -13.70 8.00 7.41
CA ASN A 17 -12.70 8.92 7.91
C ASN A 17 -11.81 9.38 6.75
N ASN A 18 -11.80 10.69 6.53
CA ASN A 18 -10.89 11.31 5.58
C ASN A 18 -9.51 11.46 6.24
N PHE A 19 -8.70 10.41 6.19
CA PHE A 19 -7.36 10.41 6.80
C PHE A 19 -6.44 11.48 6.21
N VAL A 20 -6.62 11.86 4.93
CA VAL A 20 -5.86 12.93 4.29
C VAL A 20 -6.12 14.28 4.98
N GLU A 21 -7.39 14.62 5.20
CA GLU A 21 -7.77 15.86 5.89
C GLU A 21 -7.34 15.86 7.36
N LEU A 22 -7.52 14.73 8.05
CA LEU A 22 -7.11 14.58 9.45
C LEU A 22 -5.60 14.70 9.62
N GLY A 23 -4.81 14.13 8.71
CA GLY A 23 -3.35 14.18 8.73
C GLY A 23 -2.77 15.55 8.35
N ALA A 24 -3.46 16.31 7.49
CA ALA A 24 -3.09 17.68 7.14
C ALA A 24 -3.49 18.72 8.20
N SER A 25 -4.34 18.34 9.16
CA SER A 25 -4.79 19.22 10.22
C SER A 25 -3.68 19.49 11.24
N TRP A 26 -3.66 20.69 11.82
CA TRP A 26 -2.81 20.99 12.99
C TRP A 26 -3.08 20.07 14.19
N ARG A 27 -4.23 19.39 14.19
CA ARG A 27 -4.61 18.40 15.20
C ARG A 27 -4.00 17.02 14.98
N ALA A 28 -3.37 16.76 13.84
CA ALA A 28 -2.80 15.46 13.50
C ALA A 28 -1.96 14.81 14.62
N PRO A 29 -1.09 15.56 15.35
CA PRO A 29 -0.29 14.99 16.44
C PRO A 29 -1.10 14.50 17.65
N PHE A 30 -2.37 14.91 17.79
CA PHE A 30 -3.24 14.56 18.91
C PHE A 30 -4.22 13.43 18.60
N TYR A 31 -4.28 12.96 17.35
CA TYR A 31 -5.07 11.79 17.02
C TYR A 31 -4.32 10.53 17.44
N GLU A 32 -4.92 9.78 18.36
CA GLU A 32 -4.42 8.49 18.81
C GLU A 32 -5.37 7.38 18.39
N MET A 33 -4.80 6.24 18.02
CA MET A 33 -5.52 4.99 17.80
C MET A 33 -5.26 4.06 18.98
N THR A 34 -6.34 3.45 19.49
CA THR A 34 -6.23 2.41 20.50
C THR A 34 -6.09 1.06 19.80
N ILE A 35 -4.97 0.38 20.01
CA ILE A 35 -4.68 -0.94 19.44
C ILE A 35 -4.96 -1.99 20.51
N CYS A 36 -5.84 -2.92 20.18
CA CYS A 36 -6.24 -4.04 21.03
C CYS A 36 -5.60 -5.33 20.48
N PHE A 37 -4.72 -5.95 21.27
CA PHE A 37 -4.07 -7.21 20.91
C PHE A 37 -4.86 -8.39 21.48
N GLN A 38 -5.22 -9.34 20.62
CA GLN A 38 -5.79 -10.62 21.04
C GLN A 38 -4.67 -11.62 21.27
N LYS A 39 -4.47 -12.06 22.52
CA LYS A 39 -3.49 -13.11 22.81
C LYS A 39 -3.96 -14.48 22.28
N PRO A 40 -3.05 -15.34 21.79
CA PRO A 40 -3.41 -16.67 21.30
C PRO A 40 -4.19 -17.49 22.33
N LEU A 41 -5.18 -18.25 21.86
CA LEU A 41 -6.10 -19.09 22.66
C LEU A 41 -5.43 -20.08 23.64
N GLY A 42 -4.11 -20.28 23.58
CA GLY A 42 -3.35 -21.24 24.39
C GLY A 42 -2.97 -20.78 25.80
N GLN A 43 -3.22 -19.53 26.20
CA GLN A 43 -2.89 -19.00 27.53
C GLN A 43 -4.10 -18.50 28.34
N VAL A 44 -5.32 -18.79 27.90
CA VAL A 44 -6.53 -18.35 28.59
C VAL A 44 -6.90 -19.39 29.67
N LYS A 45 -6.62 -19.08 30.93
CA LYS A 45 -7.37 -19.69 32.04
C LYS A 45 -8.83 -19.31 31.86
N ALA A 46 -9.74 -20.28 31.94
CA ALA A 46 -11.17 -20.10 31.71
C ALA A 46 -11.71 -18.85 32.43
N GLY A 47 -12.16 -17.86 31.66
CA GLY A 47 -12.95 -16.73 32.15
C GLY A 47 -12.39 -15.31 31.94
N THR A 48 -11.14 -15.12 31.50
CA THR A 48 -10.59 -13.77 31.27
C THR A 48 -9.86 -13.66 29.94
N CYS A 49 -10.49 -12.99 28.96
CA CYS A 49 -9.79 -12.51 27.77
C CYS A 49 -8.89 -11.34 28.20
N ASN A 50 -7.60 -11.60 28.40
CA ASN A 50 -6.61 -10.55 28.66
C ASN A 50 -6.32 -9.79 27.36
N VAL A 51 -7.19 -8.85 27.01
CA VAL A 51 -6.96 -7.91 25.91
C VAL A 51 -5.93 -6.89 26.36
N GLN A 52 -4.75 -6.90 25.74
CA GLN A 52 -3.76 -5.85 25.96
C GLN A 52 -4.13 -4.66 25.07
N LYS A 53 -4.26 -3.48 25.65
CA LYS A 53 -4.53 -2.24 24.92
C LYS A 53 -3.31 -1.34 24.93
N ARG A 54 -3.02 -0.70 23.80
CA ARG A 54 -1.97 0.30 23.63
C ARG A 54 -2.53 1.49 22.88
N SER A 55 -2.38 2.70 23.42
CA SER A 55 -2.60 3.92 22.63
C SER A 55 -1.34 4.25 21.84
N SER A 56 -1.50 4.66 20.58
CA SER A 56 -0.40 5.12 19.72
C SER A 56 -0.82 6.34 18.91
N PRO A 57 0.05 7.34 18.72
CA PRO A 57 -0.18 8.40 17.74
C PRO A 57 -0.44 7.79 16.37
N LEU A 58 -1.49 8.29 15.71
CA LEU A 58 -1.97 7.75 14.45
C LEU A 58 -1.19 8.31 13.24
N PHE A 59 -0.72 9.56 13.34
CA PHE A 59 0.02 10.25 12.27
C PHE A 59 1.49 10.48 12.67
N ASN A 60 2.37 10.59 11.67
CA ASN A 60 3.78 10.97 11.84
C ASN A 60 4.61 10.04 12.75
N ARG A 61 4.15 8.80 12.93
CA ARG A 61 4.83 7.75 13.67
C ARG A 61 4.60 6.39 13.01
N ILE A 62 5.57 5.51 13.19
CA ILE A 62 5.42 4.10 12.84
C ILE A 62 4.58 3.42 13.92
N VAL A 63 3.53 2.75 13.49
CA VAL A 63 2.69 1.88 14.29
C VAL A 63 2.97 0.44 13.86
N SER A 64 3.27 -0.43 14.82
CA SER A 64 3.65 -1.82 14.56
C SER A 64 2.78 -2.78 15.35
N VAL A 65 2.34 -3.84 14.68
CA VAL A 65 1.69 -5.01 15.25
C VAL A 65 2.73 -6.11 15.40
N GLU A 66 2.80 -6.72 16.57
CA GLU A 66 3.71 -7.83 16.87
C GLU A 66 3.46 -9.03 15.93
N GLU A 67 4.49 -9.84 15.67
CA GLU A 67 4.41 -10.94 14.69
C GLU A 67 3.42 -12.06 15.06
N ASN A 68 3.14 -12.22 16.35
CA ASN A 68 2.34 -13.32 16.88
C ASN A 68 0.90 -12.92 17.26
N ASP A 69 0.58 -11.64 17.23
CA ASP A 69 -0.70 -11.12 17.70
C ASP A 69 -1.57 -10.66 16.54
N GLU A 70 -2.86 -11.01 16.59
CA GLU A 70 -3.88 -10.34 15.81
C GLU A 70 -4.32 -9.09 16.57
N ALA A 71 -4.45 -7.98 15.85
CA ALA A 71 -4.78 -6.71 16.47
C ALA A 71 -5.94 -6.00 15.76
N GLU A 72 -6.69 -5.26 16.55
CA GLU A 72 -7.75 -4.37 16.08
C GLU A 72 -7.41 -2.95 16.54
N GLY A 73 -7.45 -1.99 15.62
CA GLY A 73 -7.32 -0.57 15.90
C GLY A 73 -8.71 0.06 16.09
N GLU A 74 -8.87 0.88 17.10
CA GLU A 74 -10.07 1.69 17.33
C GLU A 74 -9.72 3.17 17.17
N PHE A 75 -10.44 3.86 16.29
CA PHE A 75 -10.30 5.31 16.08
C PHE A 75 -11.63 5.92 15.65
N GLN A 76 -12.08 6.97 16.36
CA GLN A 76 -13.36 7.66 16.10
C GLN A 76 -14.55 6.69 15.98
N SER A 77 -14.68 5.76 16.94
CA SER A 77 -15.75 4.75 16.98
C SER A 77 -15.79 3.78 15.79
N ARG A 78 -14.71 3.71 15.01
CA ARG A 78 -14.51 2.73 13.93
C ARG A 78 -13.45 1.72 14.32
N LEU A 79 -13.63 0.50 13.84
CA LEU A 79 -12.71 -0.62 14.03
C LEU A 79 -11.93 -0.90 12.74
N TYR A 80 -10.64 -1.09 12.90
CA TYR A 80 -9.68 -1.36 11.83
C TYR A 80 -8.98 -2.68 12.09
N ILE A 81 -8.97 -3.57 11.12
CA ILE A 81 -8.26 -4.85 11.21
C ILE A 81 -6.78 -4.61 10.96
N LEU A 82 -5.91 -5.04 11.87
CA LEU A 82 -4.47 -4.85 11.74
C LEU A 82 -3.79 -6.22 11.63
N PRO A 83 -3.33 -6.64 10.43
CA PRO A 83 -2.71 -7.94 10.24
C PRO A 83 -1.45 -8.13 11.11
N LYS A 84 -1.20 -9.36 11.57
CA LYS A 84 0.00 -9.72 12.34
C LYS A 84 1.29 -9.30 11.64
N GLY A 85 2.26 -8.80 12.41
CA GLY A 85 3.55 -8.33 11.90
C GLY A 85 3.46 -7.15 10.92
N SER A 86 2.29 -6.53 10.74
CA SER A 86 2.15 -5.35 9.89
C SER A 86 2.68 -4.11 10.61
N CYS A 87 3.26 -3.22 9.84
CA CYS A 87 3.68 -1.90 10.27
C CYS A 87 3.04 -0.89 9.33
N PHE A 88 2.65 0.27 9.84
CA PHE A 88 2.25 1.37 8.98
C PHE A 88 2.73 2.71 9.51
N MET A 89 2.88 3.65 8.59
CA MET A 89 3.19 5.03 8.90
C MET A 89 2.31 5.92 8.05
N MET A 90 1.39 6.63 8.70
CA MET A 90 0.44 7.51 8.02
C MET A 90 0.95 8.94 8.05
N THR A 91 1.55 9.37 6.94
CA THR A 91 2.15 10.69 6.78
C THR A 91 2.05 11.16 5.35
N ASP A 92 2.19 12.48 5.17
CA ASP A 92 2.38 13.04 3.84
C ASP A 92 3.81 12.84 3.32
N PHE A 93 4.02 13.32 2.10
CA PHE A 93 5.27 13.21 1.37
C PHE A 93 6.45 13.98 2.02
N THR A 94 6.17 14.99 2.86
CA THR A 94 7.22 15.79 3.51
C THR A 94 8.02 14.97 4.53
N HIS A 95 7.41 13.91 5.07
CA HIS A 95 8.00 12.98 6.03
C HIS A 95 8.57 11.71 5.40
N VAL A 96 8.70 11.64 4.06
CA VAL A 96 9.14 10.41 3.37
C VAL A 96 10.51 9.90 3.85
N ARG A 97 11.40 10.80 4.28
CA ARG A 97 12.73 10.44 4.77
C ARG A 97 12.70 9.73 6.13
N ASP A 98 11.63 9.87 6.89
CA ASP A 98 11.44 9.18 8.17
C ASP A 98 11.25 7.65 7.99
N LEU A 99 11.05 7.18 6.76
CA LEU A 99 11.02 5.75 6.41
C LEU A 99 12.39 5.09 6.34
N ILE A 100 13.46 5.88 6.19
CA ILE A 100 14.81 5.34 6.01
C ILE A 100 15.20 4.64 7.31
N PRO A 101 15.55 3.35 7.27
CA PRO A 101 15.92 2.62 8.47
C PRO A 101 17.24 3.16 9.04
N ASP A 102 17.31 3.33 10.37
CA ASP A 102 18.54 3.75 11.06
C ASP A 102 19.73 2.82 10.78
N ASN A 103 19.45 1.53 10.59
CA ASN A 103 20.43 0.53 10.22
C ASN A 103 20.28 0.17 8.73
N PRO A 104 21.30 0.43 7.89
CA PRO A 104 21.21 0.12 6.45
C PRO A 104 21.13 -1.39 6.17
N ASN A 105 21.52 -2.25 7.12
CA ASN A 105 21.44 -3.70 6.97
C ASN A 105 20.01 -4.26 7.12
N ILE A 106 19.02 -3.43 7.42
CA ILE A 106 17.63 -3.83 7.54
C ILE A 106 16.75 -3.21 6.44
N GLY A 107 17.27 -2.93 5.24
CA GLY A 107 16.43 -2.46 4.14
C GLY A 107 15.36 -3.48 3.67
N TYR A 108 14.57 -3.09 2.69
CA TYR A 108 13.48 -3.88 2.12
C TYR A 108 13.94 -4.67 0.88
N ASN A 109 13.48 -5.91 0.76
CA ASN A 109 13.77 -6.79 -0.38
C ASN A 109 12.72 -6.66 -1.49
N LEU A 110 11.51 -6.23 -1.15
CA LEU A 110 10.44 -5.92 -2.08
C LEU A 110 9.89 -4.52 -1.77
N ILE A 111 9.93 -3.64 -2.76
CA ILE A 111 9.41 -2.28 -2.68
C ILE A 111 8.31 -2.14 -3.73
N VAL A 112 7.07 -1.98 -3.30
CA VAL A 112 5.91 -1.73 -4.18
C VAL A 112 5.53 -0.27 -4.10
N ILE A 113 5.28 0.38 -5.23
CA ILE A 113 4.92 1.79 -5.31
C ILE A 113 3.69 1.94 -6.21
N ASP A 114 2.59 2.46 -5.67
CA ASP A 114 1.35 2.78 -6.40
C ASP A 114 1.01 4.28 -6.27
N PRO A 115 1.77 5.16 -6.93
CA PRO A 115 1.66 6.59 -6.68
C PRO A 115 0.36 7.17 -7.26
N PRO A 116 -0.18 8.24 -6.67
CA PRO A 116 -1.34 8.94 -7.18
C PRO A 116 -0.96 9.79 -8.41
N TRP A 117 -0.77 9.14 -9.55
CA TRP A 117 -0.35 9.79 -10.80
C TRP A 117 -1.24 10.99 -11.16
N GLU A 118 -0.62 12.09 -11.58
CA GLU A 118 -1.35 13.31 -11.96
C GLU A 118 -2.39 13.03 -13.05
N ASN A 119 -3.67 13.20 -12.72
CA ASN A 119 -4.78 13.09 -13.66
C ASN A 119 -5.35 14.48 -13.95
N GLY A 120 -5.32 14.88 -15.23
CA GLY A 120 -5.76 16.21 -15.67
C GLY A 120 -7.22 16.54 -15.32
N CYS A 121 -8.08 15.53 -15.14
CA CYS A 121 -9.48 15.70 -14.75
C CYS A 121 -9.68 15.93 -13.24
N VAL A 122 -8.76 15.46 -12.38
CA VAL A 122 -8.88 15.58 -10.91
C VAL A 122 -8.55 17.00 -10.43
N ARG A 123 -7.66 17.70 -11.16
CA ARG A 123 -7.34 19.13 -10.91
C ARG A 123 -8.56 20.07 -10.94
N GLN A 124 -9.68 19.66 -11.52
CA GLN A 124 -10.90 20.49 -11.57
C GLN A 124 -11.89 20.24 -10.41
N LYS A 125 -11.73 19.17 -9.62
CA LYS A 125 -12.74 18.76 -8.63
C LYS A 125 -12.25 18.70 -7.19
N GLU A 126 -10.95 18.63 -6.93
CA GLU A 126 -10.44 18.52 -5.56
C GLU A 126 -9.66 19.76 -5.11
N ALA A 127 -9.89 20.15 -3.85
CA ALA A 127 -9.29 21.31 -3.19
C ALA A 127 -7.83 21.07 -2.73
N TYR A 128 -7.21 19.95 -3.12
CA TYR A 128 -5.86 19.58 -2.72
C TYR A 128 -4.88 19.65 -3.90
N PRO A 129 -3.66 20.16 -3.69
CA PRO A 129 -2.64 20.16 -4.73
C PRO A 129 -2.27 18.72 -5.07
N THR A 130 -2.53 18.29 -6.31
CA THR A 130 -2.06 17.00 -6.83
C THR A 130 -0.55 16.92 -6.66
N LEU A 131 -0.03 15.84 -6.05
CA LEU A 131 1.41 15.60 -5.92
C LEU A 131 2.04 15.62 -7.32
N PRO A 132 2.93 16.60 -7.64
CA PRO A 132 3.54 16.64 -8.95
C PRO A 132 4.34 15.35 -9.20
N ASN A 133 4.25 14.75 -10.40
CA ASN A 133 4.95 13.49 -10.70
C ASN A 133 6.47 13.62 -10.47
N ARG A 134 7.03 14.81 -10.68
CA ARG A 134 8.45 15.11 -10.39
C ARG A 134 8.83 14.95 -8.92
N ASN A 135 7.89 15.09 -7.98
CA ASN A 135 8.18 14.89 -6.57
C ASN A 135 8.59 13.45 -6.28
N LEU A 136 8.15 12.47 -7.08
CA LEU A 136 8.52 11.06 -6.92
C LEU A 136 10.04 10.83 -7.05
N LEU A 137 10.78 11.72 -7.73
CA LEU A 137 12.24 11.68 -7.80
C LEU A 137 12.90 11.81 -6.41
N TYR A 138 12.22 12.42 -5.44
CA TYR A 138 12.73 12.58 -4.07
C TYR A 138 12.51 11.35 -3.17
N LEU A 139 11.75 10.34 -3.63
CA LEU A 139 11.56 9.11 -2.87
C LEU A 139 12.92 8.45 -2.60
N PRO A 140 13.25 8.10 -1.35
CA PRO A 140 14.54 7.51 -0.98
C PRO A 140 14.61 6.01 -1.32
N VAL A 141 14.17 5.60 -2.51
CA VAL A 141 13.97 4.18 -2.88
C VAL A 141 15.28 3.38 -2.79
N GLN A 142 16.42 3.97 -3.15
CA GLN A 142 17.72 3.33 -3.02
C GLN A 142 18.13 3.12 -1.56
N GLU A 143 17.84 4.08 -0.68
CA GLU A 143 18.16 4.02 0.75
C GLU A 143 17.22 3.07 1.50
N LEU A 144 16.02 2.83 0.95
CA LEU A 144 15.08 1.82 1.44
C LEU A 144 15.49 0.39 1.04
N ALA A 145 16.28 0.20 -0.02
CA ALA A 145 16.62 -1.11 -0.54
C ALA A 145 17.57 -1.88 0.39
N HIS A 146 17.33 -3.18 0.55
CA HIS A 146 18.22 -4.05 1.32
C HIS A 146 19.60 -4.17 0.64
N PRO A 147 20.73 -4.26 1.39
CA PRO A 147 22.07 -4.36 0.80
C PRO A 147 22.29 -5.58 -0.11
N ALA A 148 21.56 -6.67 0.14
CA ALA A 148 21.54 -7.85 -0.73
C ALA A 148 20.70 -7.69 -2.02
N GLY A 149 20.16 -6.49 -2.26
CA GLY A 149 19.29 -6.16 -3.39
C GLY A 149 17.81 -6.11 -3.01
N ALA A 150 17.05 -5.41 -3.86
CA ALA A 150 15.59 -5.31 -3.76
C ALA A 150 14.93 -5.44 -5.15
N LEU A 151 13.74 -6.06 -5.18
CA LEU A 151 12.84 -5.99 -6.32
C LEU A 151 11.94 -4.75 -6.15
N LEU A 152 12.02 -3.83 -7.10
CA LEU A 152 11.11 -2.70 -7.23
C LEU A 152 9.93 -3.12 -8.12
N VAL A 153 8.71 -2.76 -7.69
CA VAL A 153 7.49 -2.87 -8.49
C VAL A 153 6.79 -1.51 -8.49
N LEU A 154 6.63 -0.93 -9.69
CA LEU A 154 5.96 0.35 -9.87
C LEU A 154 4.69 0.17 -10.70
N TRP A 155 3.54 0.52 -10.12
CA TRP A 155 2.28 0.61 -10.87
C TRP A 155 2.28 1.87 -11.74
N ILE A 156 1.96 1.72 -13.03
CA ILE A 156 1.88 2.84 -13.98
C ILE A 156 0.54 2.85 -14.72
N THR A 157 0.14 4.04 -15.17
CA THR A 157 -1.00 4.19 -16.09
C THR A 157 -0.56 4.03 -17.54
N ASN A 158 -1.49 3.75 -18.44
CA ASN A 158 -1.23 3.62 -19.88
C ASN A 158 -0.96 4.98 -20.61
N ARG A 159 -0.60 6.04 -19.88
CA ARG A 159 -0.37 7.38 -20.45
C ARG A 159 1.06 7.51 -20.96
N GLU A 160 1.23 7.75 -22.26
CA GLU A 160 2.54 7.78 -22.92
C GLU A 160 3.51 8.82 -22.32
N LYS A 161 3.04 10.05 -22.06
CA LYS A 161 3.87 11.09 -21.43
C LYS A 161 4.39 10.67 -20.05
N LEU A 162 3.57 9.96 -19.29
CA LEU A 162 3.97 9.44 -18.00
C LEU A 162 5.02 8.34 -18.17
N ARG A 163 4.78 7.41 -19.10
CA ARG A 163 5.68 6.30 -19.37
C ARG A 163 7.08 6.78 -19.75
N ARG A 164 7.17 7.81 -20.61
CA ARG A 164 8.45 8.45 -20.96
C ARG A 164 9.19 8.99 -19.73
N PHE A 165 8.52 9.76 -18.89
CA PHE A 165 9.10 10.26 -17.63
C PHE A 165 9.58 9.12 -16.73
N VAL A 166 8.80 8.05 -16.62
CA VAL A 166 9.12 6.91 -15.76
C VAL A 166 10.37 6.17 -16.25
N GLU A 167 10.44 5.88 -17.54
CA GLU A 167 11.53 5.12 -18.16
C GLU A 167 12.82 5.95 -18.31
N GLU A 168 12.72 7.24 -18.65
CA GLU A 168 13.88 8.10 -18.94
C GLU A 168 14.41 8.85 -17.70
N GLU A 169 13.56 9.17 -16.72
CA GLU A 169 13.95 9.97 -15.55
C GLU A 169 13.79 9.19 -14.23
N LEU A 170 12.60 8.65 -13.95
CA LEU A 170 12.25 8.13 -12.63
C LEU A 170 13.02 6.85 -12.26
N LEU A 171 12.88 5.78 -13.04
CA LEU A 171 13.54 4.50 -12.77
C LEU A 171 15.08 4.62 -12.78
N PRO A 172 15.70 5.34 -13.75
CA PRO A 172 17.13 5.61 -13.70
C PRO A 172 17.57 6.35 -12.43
N SER A 173 16.79 7.33 -11.95
CA SER A 173 17.10 8.04 -10.70
C SER A 173 17.05 7.13 -9.46
N TRP A 174 16.25 6.06 -9.51
CA TRP A 174 16.19 5.02 -8.47
C TRP A 174 17.21 3.89 -8.68
N GLY A 175 18.06 3.98 -9.70
CA GLY A 175 19.09 2.99 -9.99
C GLY A 175 18.58 1.70 -10.62
N VAL A 176 17.34 1.69 -11.14
CA VAL A 176 16.78 0.56 -11.86
C VAL A 176 17.16 0.63 -13.33
N LYS A 177 17.76 -0.45 -13.83
CA LYS A 177 18.12 -0.65 -15.24
C LYS A 177 17.23 -1.73 -15.84
N ASP A 178 16.85 -1.56 -17.09
CA ASP A 178 16.11 -2.55 -17.90
C ASP A 178 14.83 -3.09 -17.23
N PRO A 179 13.83 -2.23 -16.95
CA PRO A 179 12.58 -2.68 -16.34
C PRO A 179 11.85 -3.67 -17.25
N THR A 180 11.20 -4.65 -16.65
CA THR A 180 10.33 -5.62 -17.32
C THR A 180 8.86 -5.30 -17.04
N GLU A 181 8.01 -5.45 -18.05
CA GLU A 181 6.59 -5.09 -17.96
C GLU A 181 5.73 -6.29 -17.62
N PHE A 182 4.99 -6.19 -16.52
CA PHE A 182 3.92 -7.11 -16.20
C PHE A 182 2.58 -6.40 -16.36
N TYR A 183 1.51 -7.17 -16.54
CA TYR A 183 0.16 -6.65 -16.71
C TYR A 183 -0.77 -7.30 -15.69
N TRP A 184 -1.56 -6.50 -14.99
CA TRP A 184 -2.70 -6.99 -14.23
C TRP A 184 -3.95 -6.90 -15.10
N LEU A 185 -4.43 -8.05 -15.57
CA LEU A 185 -5.64 -8.19 -16.35
C LEU A 185 -6.84 -8.47 -15.43
N LYS A 186 -7.85 -7.62 -15.53
CA LYS A 186 -9.08 -7.67 -14.73
C LYS A 186 -10.10 -8.55 -15.43
N VAL A 187 -10.58 -9.56 -14.72
CA VAL A 187 -11.58 -10.51 -15.19
C VAL A 187 -12.81 -10.53 -14.30
N LYS A 188 -13.93 -11.03 -14.82
CA LYS A 188 -15.13 -11.35 -14.05
C LYS A 188 -14.96 -12.68 -13.32
N SER A 189 -15.91 -13.02 -12.46
CA SER A 189 -15.92 -14.28 -11.70
C SER A 189 -15.98 -15.52 -12.60
N ASP A 190 -16.52 -15.39 -13.82
CA ASP A 190 -16.56 -16.45 -14.83
C ASP A 190 -15.28 -16.54 -15.68
N GLY A 191 -14.28 -15.69 -15.41
CA GLY A 191 -13.02 -15.62 -16.15
C GLY A 191 -13.06 -14.76 -17.43
N SER A 192 -14.23 -14.25 -17.84
CA SER A 192 -14.33 -13.34 -18.99
C SER A 192 -13.74 -11.95 -18.67
N LEU A 193 -13.30 -11.21 -19.69
CA LEU A 193 -12.79 -9.85 -19.49
C LEU A 193 -13.89 -8.90 -18.97
N ILE A 194 -13.52 -7.94 -18.12
CA ILE A 194 -14.45 -6.90 -17.68
C ILE A 194 -14.80 -5.89 -18.78
N GLY A 195 -14.02 -5.85 -19.87
CA GLY A 195 -14.21 -4.96 -21.02
C GLY A 195 -13.26 -5.32 -22.16
N ASP A 196 -13.40 -4.64 -23.29
CA ASP A 196 -12.58 -4.91 -24.49
C ASP A 196 -11.14 -4.39 -24.34
N LEU A 197 -10.18 -5.16 -24.87
CA LEU A 197 -8.75 -4.83 -24.79
C LEU A 197 -8.37 -3.56 -25.58
N ASP A 198 -9.12 -3.26 -26.64
CA ASP A 198 -8.79 -2.20 -27.61
C ASP A 198 -9.32 -0.81 -27.23
N LEU A 199 -9.95 -0.67 -26.07
CA LEU A 199 -10.46 0.63 -25.62
C LEU A 199 -9.30 1.56 -25.21
N PHE A 200 -9.23 2.74 -25.81
CA PHE A 200 -8.19 3.74 -25.50
C PHE A 200 -8.27 4.29 -24.06
N HIS A 201 -9.47 4.33 -23.47
CA HIS A 201 -9.71 4.99 -22.17
C HIS A 201 -10.12 4.05 -21.03
N HIS A 202 -10.55 2.81 -21.33
CA HIS A 202 -11.04 1.85 -20.33
C HIS A 202 -10.46 0.47 -20.56
N ARG A 203 -9.12 0.38 -20.56
CA ARG A 203 -8.44 -0.90 -20.69
C ARG A 203 -8.75 -1.77 -19.47
N PRO A 204 -9.09 -3.06 -19.64
CA PRO A 204 -9.34 -3.98 -18.55
C PRO A 204 -8.02 -4.42 -17.88
N TYR A 205 -6.94 -3.67 -18.04
CA TYR A 205 -5.64 -3.99 -17.46
C TYR A 205 -4.87 -2.76 -17.00
N GLU A 206 -3.99 -2.98 -16.03
CA GLU A 206 -3.02 -2.01 -15.54
C GLU A 206 -1.60 -2.57 -15.71
N CYS A 207 -0.61 -1.70 -15.90
CA CYS A 207 0.77 -2.09 -16.13
C CYS A 207 1.59 -1.94 -14.83
N LEU A 208 2.52 -2.88 -14.63
CA LEU A 208 3.52 -2.85 -13.57
C LEU A 208 4.90 -2.91 -14.21
N LEU A 209 5.80 -2.00 -13.82
CA LEU A 209 7.21 -2.09 -14.16
C LEU A 209 7.97 -2.73 -13.02
N LEU A 210 8.72 -3.80 -13.33
CA LEU A 210 9.54 -4.54 -12.38
C LEU A 210 11.01 -4.30 -12.70
N GLY A 211 11.83 -4.10 -11.68
CA GLY A 211 13.27 -4.02 -11.86
C GLY A 211 14.03 -4.18 -10.56
N TYR A 212 15.32 -4.48 -10.67
CA TYR A 212 16.15 -4.67 -9.49
C TYR A 212 16.86 -3.38 -9.10
N ILE A 213 16.92 -3.14 -7.80
CA ILE A 213 17.82 -2.14 -7.19
C ILE A 213 19.00 -2.91 -6.61
N ASN A 214 20.18 -2.63 -7.14
CA ASN A 214 21.44 -3.13 -6.60
C ASN A 214 22.19 -2.01 -5.89
N VAL A 215 22.24 -2.09 -4.56
CA VAL A 215 22.96 -1.13 -3.72
C VAL A 215 24.48 -1.28 -3.89
N ASN A 216 24.97 -2.50 -4.11
CA ASN A 216 26.39 -2.81 -4.28
C ASN A 216 26.75 -2.91 -5.78
N ARG A 217 27.02 -1.76 -6.40
CA ARG A 217 27.39 -1.66 -7.83
C ARG A 217 28.67 -2.39 -8.20
N GLU A 218 29.59 -2.59 -7.25
CA GLU A 218 30.86 -3.30 -7.48
C GLU A 218 30.69 -4.83 -7.53
N ALA A 219 29.54 -5.35 -7.06
CA ALA A 219 29.19 -6.76 -7.12
C ALA A 219 28.51 -7.15 -8.45
N GLU A 220 28.73 -6.40 -9.54
CA GLU A 220 28.24 -6.70 -10.89
C GLU A 220 28.65 -8.11 -11.38
N SER A 221 29.65 -8.74 -10.77
CA SER A 221 30.05 -10.12 -11.06
C SER A 221 29.39 -11.21 -10.16
N GLY A 222 28.37 -10.90 -9.36
CA GLY A 222 27.84 -11.87 -8.38
C GLY A 222 26.37 -11.77 -7.94
N SER A 223 25.59 -10.77 -8.34
CA SER A 223 24.16 -10.73 -7.98
C SER A 223 23.36 -11.78 -8.76
N LYS A 224 23.06 -12.91 -8.12
CA LYS A 224 22.19 -13.99 -8.63
C LYS A 224 20.71 -13.59 -8.65
N PHE A 225 20.38 -12.43 -9.21
CA PHE A 225 18.99 -12.05 -9.40
C PHE A 225 18.36 -12.95 -10.45
N LYS A 226 17.13 -13.42 -10.19
CA LYS A 226 16.40 -14.20 -11.18
C LYS A 226 16.10 -13.29 -12.37
N VAL A 227 16.39 -13.78 -13.58
CA VAL A 227 16.14 -12.99 -14.79
C VAL A 227 14.64 -12.67 -14.90
N LEU A 228 14.32 -11.39 -15.03
CA LEU A 228 12.99 -10.92 -15.38
C LEU A 228 12.86 -11.11 -16.90
N GLN A 229 12.35 -12.27 -17.34
CA GLN A 229 12.18 -12.57 -18.77
C GLN A 229 10.73 -12.40 -19.22
N GLY A 230 10.55 -11.62 -20.27
CA GLY A 230 9.30 -11.47 -21.01
C GLY A 230 8.21 -10.74 -20.23
N SER A 231 7.16 -10.35 -20.95
CA SER A 231 5.96 -9.80 -20.33
C SER A 231 5.12 -10.91 -19.70
N GLN A 232 4.66 -10.70 -18.48
CA GLN A 232 3.76 -11.61 -17.78
C GLN A 232 2.40 -10.98 -17.52
N VAL A 233 1.38 -11.82 -17.35
CA VAL A 233 0.02 -11.39 -17.04
C VAL A 233 -0.43 -12.01 -15.73
N ILE A 234 -0.82 -11.16 -14.78
CA ILE A 234 -1.50 -11.51 -13.54
C ILE A 234 -3.00 -11.32 -13.79
N MET A 235 -3.80 -12.35 -13.53
CA MET A 235 -5.26 -12.28 -13.71
C MET A 235 -5.96 -12.33 -12.36
N SER A 236 -6.88 -11.40 -12.10
CA SER A 236 -7.76 -11.47 -10.93
C SER A 236 -9.08 -10.75 -11.14
N VAL A 237 -10.07 -11.10 -10.32
CA VAL A 237 -11.29 -10.29 -10.18
C VAL A 237 -10.93 -9.01 -9.43
N PRO A 238 -11.25 -7.81 -9.96
CA PRO A 238 -10.96 -6.56 -9.27
C PRO A 238 -11.82 -6.43 -8.01
N GLY A 239 -11.23 -5.91 -6.94
CA GLY A 239 -11.93 -5.58 -5.70
C GLY A 239 -12.55 -4.19 -5.74
N ALA A 240 -12.51 -3.49 -4.59
CA ALA A 240 -12.91 -2.09 -4.50
C ALA A 240 -12.08 -1.18 -5.43
N HIS A 241 -12.59 0.02 -5.71
CA HIS A 241 -11.94 0.95 -6.63
C HIS A 241 -10.48 1.24 -6.21
N SER A 242 -9.56 1.13 -7.17
CA SER A 242 -8.10 1.25 -7.00
C SER A 242 -7.43 0.21 -6.10
N ARG A 243 -8.14 -0.83 -5.61
CA ARG A 243 -7.54 -1.91 -4.81
C ARG A 243 -6.81 -2.90 -5.72
N LYS A 244 -5.48 -2.96 -5.59
CA LYS A 244 -4.60 -3.83 -6.37
C LYS A 244 -4.53 -5.26 -5.81
N PRO A 245 -4.20 -6.27 -6.62
CA PRO A 245 -4.02 -7.64 -6.13
C PRO A 245 -2.73 -7.76 -5.29
N PRO A 246 -2.69 -8.66 -4.29
CA PRO A 246 -1.49 -8.86 -3.47
C PRO A 246 -0.36 -9.49 -4.30
N LEU A 247 0.79 -8.81 -4.37
CA LEU A 247 1.90 -9.20 -5.25
C LEU A 247 2.94 -10.13 -4.61
N GLN A 248 3.05 -10.16 -3.27
CA GLN A 248 4.16 -10.85 -2.58
C GLN A 248 4.34 -12.32 -3.00
N LYS A 249 3.24 -13.08 -2.99
CA LYS A 249 3.26 -14.51 -3.31
C LYS A 249 3.56 -14.73 -4.79
N ILE A 250 2.95 -13.91 -5.65
CA ILE A 250 3.10 -13.96 -7.11
C ILE A 250 4.56 -13.71 -7.51
N LEU A 251 5.21 -12.74 -6.87
CA LEU A 251 6.57 -12.32 -7.20
C LEU A 251 7.65 -12.98 -6.32
N SER A 252 7.27 -13.93 -5.45
CA SER A 252 8.13 -14.46 -4.39
C SER A 252 9.48 -15.02 -4.86
N GLU A 253 9.52 -15.58 -6.05
CA GLU A 253 10.70 -16.14 -6.71
C GLU A 253 11.65 -15.10 -7.30
N TYR A 254 11.17 -13.87 -7.54
CA TYR A 254 11.96 -12.75 -8.02
C TYR A 254 12.54 -11.93 -6.87
N ILE A 255 12.00 -12.04 -5.65
CA ILE A 255 12.46 -11.25 -4.51
C ILE A 255 13.85 -11.74 -4.05
N PRO A 256 14.90 -10.89 -4.11
CA PRO A 256 16.26 -11.25 -3.70
C PRO A 256 16.44 -11.21 -2.18
N GLY A 257 17.60 -11.66 -1.70
CA GLY A 257 17.98 -11.54 -0.29
C GLY A 257 17.40 -12.63 0.64
N PRO A 258 17.48 -12.42 1.97
CA PRO A 258 17.05 -13.40 2.96
C PRO A 258 15.54 -13.66 2.89
N LYS A 259 15.13 -14.85 3.37
CA LYS A 259 13.73 -15.24 3.54
C LYS A 259 13.43 -15.38 5.06
N PRO A 260 12.26 -14.93 5.54
CA PRO A 260 11.22 -14.21 4.81
C PRO A 260 11.68 -12.81 4.36
N PRO A 261 11.20 -12.30 3.21
CA PRO A 261 11.63 -10.99 2.72
C PRO A 261 11.00 -9.86 3.55
N ARG A 262 11.73 -8.77 3.76
CA ARG A 262 11.14 -7.51 4.22
C ARG A 262 10.45 -6.80 3.06
N CYS A 263 9.21 -6.38 3.26
CA CYS A 263 8.40 -5.76 2.21
C CYS A 263 7.88 -4.40 2.64
N ILE A 264 7.86 -3.44 1.71
CA ILE A 264 7.25 -2.12 1.90
C ILE A 264 6.36 -1.78 0.71
N GLU A 265 5.21 -1.18 1.01
CA GLU A 265 4.33 -0.54 0.03
C GLU A 265 4.30 0.97 0.27
N LEU A 266 4.64 1.75 -0.75
CA LEU A 266 4.56 3.21 -0.75
C LEU A 266 3.27 3.66 -1.43
N PHE A 267 2.63 4.68 -0.85
CA PHE A 267 1.27 5.13 -1.17
C PHE A 267 0.20 4.06 -0.89
N ALA A 268 0.47 3.22 0.11
CA ALA A 268 -0.39 2.12 0.51
C ALA A 268 -1.77 2.61 0.99
N ARG A 269 -2.79 1.83 0.66
CA ARG A 269 -4.17 1.96 1.17
C ARG A 269 -4.66 0.73 1.94
N GLU A 270 -3.80 -0.29 1.98
CA GLU A 270 -4.05 -1.58 2.61
C GLU A 270 -2.80 -2.02 3.39
N LEU A 271 -3.01 -2.79 4.46
CA LEU A 271 -1.97 -3.41 5.25
C LEU A 271 -1.78 -4.87 4.80
N GLY A 272 -0.52 -5.26 4.65
CA GLY A 272 -0.12 -6.65 4.48
C GLY A 272 0.47 -7.23 5.76
N SER A 273 0.24 -8.52 6.02
CA SER A 273 0.92 -9.21 7.13
C SER A 273 2.43 -9.28 6.87
N GLY A 274 3.23 -8.78 7.81
CA GLY A 274 4.69 -8.68 7.66
C GLY A 274 5.17 -7.53 6.76
N TRP A 275 4.28 -6.63 6.35
CA TRP A 275 4.61 -5.48 5.49
C TRP A 275 4.72 -4.19 6.27
N THR A 276 5.58 -3.29 5.80
CA THR A 276 5.47 -1.85 6.12
C THR A 276 4.58 -1.18 5.06
N SER A 277 3.53 -0.48 5.47
CA SER A 277 2.65 0.30 4.60
C SER A 277 2.81 1.79 4.88
N TRP A 278 3.17 2.57 3.87
CA TRP A 278 3.34 4.02 4.00
C TRP A 278 2.43 4.78 3.04
N GLY A 279 1.81 5.85 3.51
CA GLY A 279 1.02 6.76 2.69
C GLY A 279 0.07 7.60 3.52
N ASN A 280 -0.80 8.35 2.85
CA ASN A 280 -1.79 9.17 3.56
C ASN A 280 -2.96 8.36 4.14
N GLU A 281 -3.20 7.14 3.63
CA GLU A 281 -4.39 6.36 3.99
C GLU A 281 -4.14 4.83 4.12
N PRO A 282 -3.04 4.35 4.74
CA PRO A 282 -2.72 2.92 4.81
C PRO A 282 -3.80 2.05 5.49
N LEU A 283 -4.71 2.68 6.24
CA LEU A 283 -5.84 2.03 6.92
C LEU A 283 -7.15 2.03 6.13
N HIS A 284 -7.19 2.59 4.91
CA HIS A 284 -8.45 2.75 4.16
C HIS A 284 -9.20 1.43 3.98
N PHE A 285 -8.51 0.38 3.51
CA PHE A 285 -9.10 -0.96 3.36
C PHE A 285 -9.03 -1.83 4.62
N GLN A 286 -8.66 -1.25 5.78
CA GLN A 286 -8.67 -1.96 7.05
C GLN A 286 -9.96 -1.76 7.85
N ASP A 287 -10.81 -0.82 7.47
CA ASP A 287 -12.08 -0.65 8.17
C ASP A 287 -12.90 -1.96 8.14
N SER A 288 -13.38 -2.38 9.31
CA SER A 288 -14.17 -3.60 9.51
C SER A 288 -15.38 -3.73 8.57
N MET A 289 -15.89 -2.61 8.03
CA MET A 289 -16.95 -2.60 7.02
C MET A 289 -16.58 -3.35 5.73
N TYR A 290 -15.28 -3.43 5.40
CA TYR A 290 -14.78 -4.16 4.22
C TYR A 290 -14.68 -5.69 4.46
N PHE A 291 -14.79 -6.14 5.71
CA PHE A 291 -14.67 -7.55 6.10
C PHE A 291 -16.02 -8.17 6.47
N SER A 292 -17.00 -7.32 6.80
CA SER A 292 -18.36 -7.75 7.09
C SER A 292 -19.05 -8.18 5.79
N LYS A 293 -19.68 -9.35 5.79
CA LYS A 293 -20.51 -9.79 4.66
C LYS A 293 -21.64 -8.77 4.46
N LYS A 294 -21.77 -8.25 3.24
CA LYS A 294 -23.00 -7.61 2.78
C LYS A 294 -24.02 -8.66 2.37
#